data_AF-A0A7S4MK99-F1
#
_entry.id   AF-A0A7S4MK99-F1
#
_cell.length_a   1.000
_cell.length_b   1.000
_cell.length_c   1.000
_cell.angle_alpha   90.00
_cell.angle_beta   90.00
_cell.angle_gamma   90.00
#
_symmetry.space_group_name_H-M   'P 1'
#
loop_
_entity.id
_entity.type
_entity.pdbx_description
1 polymer ?
#
loop_
_entity_poly.entity_id
_entity_poly.type
_entity_poly.pdbx_seq_one_letter_code
_entity_poly.pdbx_strand_id
1 'polypeptide(L)'
;DPPAHHPRRRRRRRRPLRVLTVGDGDLTYSLSLLRAYGPEDVRLTATTLCSDADELAGTYVNAAEVLEELSNESSEAGGAAEVKFGVDATALGRTLVSRRGGSDGGDLRAEDESSPAQNSDADSEDRSPNAPRFDAVLFNHPHLGSSLLAESESDHAARHRALLSHYFHSALGVLNDGNDDEDGSENDGDATDQGGGGGNGGGVVHVCLCGSQPKTWDVLSCAERAGLEPVEEVGTGGPVHEWLFPPNGDDDHHPEDGDGSEAAEKVAIDDDDDDEKDDDEVEED
;
A
#
# COMPACT_ATOMS: atom_id res chain seq x y z
N ASP A 1 10.56 -13.42 -47.08
CA ASP A 1 10.00 -12.17 -46.56
C ASP A 1 10.41 -11.95 -45.11
N PRO A 2 10.88 -10.75 -44.73
CA PRO A 2 11.02 -10.42 -43.31
C PRO A 2 9.64 -10.27 -42.66
N PRO A 3 9.47 -10.67 -41.38
CA PRO A 3 8.20 -10.57 -40.69
C PRO A 3 7.76 -9.10 -40.58
N ALA A 4 6.48 -8.85 -40.86
CA ALA A 4 5.88 -7.53 -40.78
C ALA A 4 6.04 -6.96 -39.37
N HIS A 5 6.75 -5.84 -39.25
CA HIS A 5 6.78 -5.04 -38.03
C HIS A 5 5.38 -4.51 -37.76
N HIS A 6 4.64 -5.18 -36.87
CA HIS A 6 3.41 -4.61 -36.32
C HIS A 6 3.77 -3.30 -35.60
N PRO A 7 3.14 -2.17 -35.95
CA PRO A 7 3.35 -0.93 -35.23
C PRO A 7 2.89 -1.17 -33.79
N ARG A 8 3.82 -1.05 -32.84
CA ARG A 8 3.51 -1.05 -31.41
C ARG A 8 2.43 0.01 -31.21
N ARG A 9 1.18 -0.44 -30.97
CA ARG A 9 0.08 0.45 -30.58
C ARG A 9 0.63 1.29 -29.44
N ARG A 10 0.70 2.60 -29.64
CA ARG A 10 1.07 3.54 -28.59
C ARG A 10 -0.06 3.45 -27.56
N ARG A 11 0.10 2.58 -26.56
CA ARG A 11 -0.74 2.59 -25.35
C ARG A 11 -0.77 4.05 -24.90
N ARG A 12 -1.96 4.60 -24.71
CA ARG A 12 -2.10 5.90 -24.02
C ARG A 12 -1.25 5.76 -22.76
N ARG A 13 -0.25 6.63 -22.61
CA ARG A 13 0.62 6.58 -21.43
C ARG A 13 -0.29 6.85 -20.24
N ARG A 14 -0.58 5.81 -19.45
CA ARG A 14 -1.23 6.00 -18.16
C ARG A 14 -0.29 6.84 -17.32
N ARG A 15 -0.85 7.71 -16.46
CA ARG A 15 -0.04 8.38 -15.45
C ARG A 15 0.61 7.30 -14.56
N PRO A 16 1.83 7.51 -14.06
CA PRO A 16 2.42 6.60 -13.09
C PRO A 16 1.51 6.46 -11.86
N LEU A 17 1.35 5.24 -11.34
CA LEU A 17 0.59 4.99 -10.11
C LEU A 17 1.28 5.64 -8.92
N ARG A 18 0.51 6.33 -8.08
CA ARG A 18 0.98 6.89 -6.81
C ARG A 18 0.87 5.83 -5.73
N VAL A 19 2.00 5.29 -5.31
CA VAL A 19 2.07 4.20 -4.34
C VAL A 19 2.65 4.70 -3.02
N LEU A 20 2.00 4.34 -1.92
CA LEU A 20 2.49 4.57 -0.55
C LEU A 20 2.90 3.23 0.06
N THR A 21 4.16 3.07 0.46
CA THR A 21 4.58 1.93 1.30
C THR A 21 4.64 2.35 2.76
N VAL A 22 3.95 1.59 3.61
CA VAL A 22 3.75 1.92 5.03
C VAL A 22 4.48 0.92 5.92
N GLY A 23 5.35 1.45 6.79
CA GLY A 23 6.09 0.63 7.75
C GLY A 23 7.21 -0.19 7.12
N ASP A 24 7.79 0.30 6.02
CA ASP A 24 8.91 -0.37 5.36
C ASP A 24 10.20 -0.10 6.15
N GLY A 25 10.45 -0.95 7.15
CA GLY A 25 11.45 -0.78 8.19
C GLY A 25 12.79 -0.25 7.66
N ASP A 26 13.45 -0.99 6.78
CA ASP A 26 14.75 -0.66 6.19
C ASP A 26 14.66 -0.12 4.75
N LEU A 27 13.45 0.13 4.26
CA LEU A 27 13.12 0.65 2.92
C LEU A 27 13.48 -0.27 1.74
N THR A 28 13.91 -1.52 2.00
CA THR A 28 14.35 -2.43 0.92
C THR A 28 13.20 -2.88 0.03
N TYR A 29 11.99 -3.02 0.58
CA TYR A 29 10.81 -3.36 -0.20
C TYR A 29 10.46 -2.23 -1.19
N SER A 30 10.49 -0.99 -0.70
CA SER A 30 10.26 0.22 -1.49
C SER A 30 11.25 0.35 -2.64
N LEU A 31 12.54 0.17 -2.36
CA LEU A 31 13.57 0.20 -3.41
C LEU A 31 13.37 -0.91 -4.44
N SER A 32 13.03 -2.12 -4.00
CA SER A 32 12.76 -3.25 -4.90
C SER A 32 11.56 -2.99 -5.81
N LEU A 33 10.49 -2.39 -5.26
CA LEU A 33 9.30 -2.01 -6.02
C LEU A 33 9.64 -0.97 -7.09
N LEU A 34 10.41 0.06 -6.72
CA LEU A 34 10.83 1.10 -7.65
C LEU A 34 11.70 0.54 -8.79
N ARG A 35 12.66 -0.35 -8.48
CA ARG A 35 13.50 -1.02 -9.49
C ARG A 35 12.69 -1.89 -10.45
N ALA A 36 11.66 -2.57 -9.94
CA ALA A 36 10.86 -3.50 -10.74
C ALA A 36 10.00 -2.81 -11.80
N TYR A 37 9.41 -1.65 -11.47
CA TYR A 37 8.47 -0.95 -12.34
C TYR A 37 9.02 0.34 -12.94
N GLY A 38 9.98 0.96 -12.28
CA GLY A 38 10.56 2.22 -12.71
C GLY A 38 9.61 3.42 -12.58
N PRO A 39 10.14 4.62 -12.85
CA PRO A 39 9.46 5.89 -12.59
C PRO A 39 8.33 6.22 -13.58
N GLU A 40 8.30 5.54 -14.73
CA GLU A 40 7.25 5.72 -15.75
C GLU A 40 5.95 5.03 -15.33
N ASP A 41 6.03 3.99 -14.50
CA ASP A 41 4.87 3.20 -14.06
C ASP A 41 4.51 3.47 -12.59
N VAL A 42 5.47 3.83 -11.74
CA VAL A 42 5.26 4.08 -10.29
C VAL A 42 5.90 5.39 -9.82
N ARG A 43 5.15 6.17 -9.04
CA ARG A 43 5.63 7.23 -8.15
C ARG A 43 5.47 6.79 -6.71
N LEU A 44 6.58 6.62 -6.01
CA LEU A 44 6.64 5.98 -4.71
C LEU A 44 6.78 7.01 -3.58
N THR A 45 6.00 6.85 -2.52
CA THR A 45 6.25 7.45 -1.21
C THR A 45 6.54 6.34 -0.22
N ALA A 46 7.81 6.22 0.18
CA ALA A 46 8.26 5.24 1.15
C ALA A 46 8.27 5.81 2.56
N THR A 47 7.82 5.04 3.54
CA THR A 47 7.67 5.53 4.91
C THR A 47 8.24 4.59 5.95
N THR A 48 8.81 5.19 6.99
CA THR A 48 9.36 4.50 8.16
C THR A 48 8.95 5.21 9.45
N LEU A 49 8.92 4.47 10.56
CA LEU A 49 8.62 5.01 11.88
C LEU A 49 9.83 5.76 12.49
N CYS A 50 11.06 5.43 12.07
CA CYS A 50 12.27 6.16 12.48
C CYS A 50 12.10 7.66 12.18
N SER A 51 12.50 8.53 13.11
CA SER A 51 12.29 9.97 13.03
C SER A 51 13.14 10.67 11.97
N ASP A 52 14.27 10.07 11.61
CA ASP A 52 15.21 10.60 10.62
C ASP A 52 16.12 9.51 10.03
N ALA A 53 16.96 9.92 9.08
CA ALA A 53 17.89 9.05 8.37
C ALA A 53 18.99 8.47 9.27
N ASP A 54 19.43 9.20 10.30
CA ASP A 54 20.50 8.75 11.19
C ASP A 54 19.98 7.64 12.12
N GLU A 55 18.77 7.81 12.69
CA GLU A 55 18.11 6.74 13.46
C GLU A 55 17.87 5.50 12.58
N LEU A 56 17.42 5.70 11.34
CA LEU A 56 17.18 4.60 10.41
C LEU A 56 18.47 3.81 10.13
N ALA A 57 19.56 4.50 9.79
CA ALA A 57 20.86 3.87 9.52
C ALA A 57 21.48 3.23 10.78
N GLY A 58 21.19 3.77 11.97
CA GLY A 58 21.57 3.17 13.24
C GLY A 58 20.76 1.91 13.59
N THR A 59 19.51 1.83 13.10
CA THR A 59 18.60 0.71 13.36
C THR A 59 18.81 -0.44 12.36
N TYR A 60 19.02 -0.13 11.08
CA TYR A 60 19.14 -1.11 10.00
C TYR A 60 20.46 -0.94 9.25
N VAL A 61 21.27 -2.01 9.25
CA VAL A 61 22.65 -1.99 8.72
C VAL A 61 22.78 -1.52 7.27
N ASN A 62 21.78 -1.80 6.43
CA ASN A 62 21.81 -1.47 5.00
C ASN A 62 21.03 -0.19 4.66
N ALA A 63 20.34 0.44 5.62
CA ALA A 63 19.40 1.50 5.29
C ALA A 63 20.07 2.76 4.73
N ALA A 64 21.33 3.03 5.09
CA ALA A 64 22.08 4.16 4.53
C ALA A 64 22.27 4.04 3.00
N GLU A 65 22.64 2.84 2.52
CA GLU A 65 22.83 2.56 1.09
C GLU A 65 21.49 2.60 0.35
N VAL A 66 20.44 2.02 0.95
CA VAL A 66 19.07 2.03 0.40
C VAL A 66 18.52 3.45 0.28
N LEU A 67 18.73 4.30 1.29
CA LEU A 67 18.33 5.71 1.28
C LEU A 67 19.05 6.52 0.20
N GLU A 68 20.36 6.31 0.04
CA GLU A 68 21.15 6.97 -0.99
C GLU A 68 20.61 6.63 -2.38
N GLU A 69 20.32 5.36 -2.62
CA GLU A 69 19.78 4.91 -3.90
C GLU A 69 18.38 5.47 -4.18
N LEU A 70 17.45 5.40 -3.22
CA LEU A 70 16.12 6.00 -3.36
C LEU A 70 16.19 7.51 -3.63
N SER A 71 17.15 8.20 -3.03
CA SER A 71 17.38 9.64 -3.24
C SER A 71 17.92 9.94 -4.64
N ASN A 72 18.80 9.08 -5.16
CA ASN A 72 19.32 9.19 -6.53
C ASN A 72 18.20 8.97 -7.56
N GLU A 73 17.38 7.94 -7.39
CA GLU A 73 16.23 7.65 -8.26
C GLU A 73 15.21 8.80 -8.23
N SER A 74 14.98 9.41 -7.07
CA SER A 74 14.17 10.63 -6.95
C SER A 74 14.73 11.78 -7.80
N SER A 75 16.04 11.99 -7.78
CA SER A 75 16.69 13.12 -8.44
C SER A 75 16.75 12.96 -9.96
N GLU A 76 17.05 11.76 -10.45
CA GLU A 76 17.22 11.49 -11.89
C GLU A 76 15.88 11.35 -12.64
N ALA A 77 14.85 10.84 -11.96
CA ALA A 77 13.56 10.55 -12.58
C ALA A 77 12.45 11.58 -12.26
N GLY A 78 12.83 12.80 -11.85
CA GLY A 78 11.88 13.89 -11.66
C GLY A 78 10.95 13.72 -10.45
N GLY A 79 11.46 13.16 -9.36
CA GLY A 79 10.72 12.94 -8.11
C GLY A 79 9.95 11.64 -8.09
N ALA A 80 10.50 10.57 -8.67
CA ALA A 80 9.85 9.26 -8.74
C ALA A 80 9.72 8.57 -7.37
N ALA A 81 10.54 8.94 -6.39
CA ALA A 81 10.49 8.43 -5.04
C ALA A 81 10.64 9.55 -4.01
N GLU A 82 9.96 9.44 -2.88
CA GLU A 82 10.18 10.27 -1.70
C GLU A 82 10.20 9.37 -0.46
N VAL A 83 11.08 9.66 0.50
CA VAL A 83 11.11 8.98 1.80
C VAL A 83 10.57 9.92 2.88
N LYS A 84 9.62 9.43 3.68
CA LYS A 84 9.03 10.12 4.84
C LYS A 84 9.42 9.40 6.13
N PHE A 85 9.91 10.17 7.08
CA PHE A 85 10.30 9.71 8.41
C PHE A 85 9.23 10.05 9.46
N GLY A 86 9.20 9.30 10.56
CA GLY A 86 8.29 9.51 11.68
C GLY A 86 6.81 9.28 11.32
N VAL A 87 6.54 8.43 10.33
CA VAL A 87 5.19 8.17 9.85
C VAL A 87 4.52 7.10 10.72
N ASP A 88 3.55 7.52 11.51
CA ASP A 88 2.63 6.62 12.21
C ASP A 88 1.54 6.12 11.26
N ALA A 89 1.55 4.82 10.99
CA ALA A 89 0.60 4.12 10.15
C ALA A 89 -0.85 4.19 10.67
N THR A 90 -1.05 4.41 11.98
CA THR A 90 -2.37 4.59 12.58
C THR A 90 -2.95 6.00 12.37
N ALA A 91 -2.16 6.94 11.83
CA ALA A 91 -2.53 8.34 11.67
C ALA A 91 -1.96 8.96 10.37
N LEU A 92 -1.99 8.22 9.25
CA LEU A 92 -1.41 8.59 7.94
C LEU A 92 -1.88 9.97 7.46
N GLY A 93 -3.18 10.26 7.57
CA GLY A 93 -3.72 11.57 7.17
C GLY A 93 -3.09 12.76 7.91
N ARG A 94 -2.67 12.54 9.17
CA ARG A 94 -1.98 13.57 9.98
C ARG A 94 -0.47 13.58 9.75
N THR A 95 0.16 12.41 9.65
CA THR A 95 1.62 12.28 9.58
C THR A 95 2.19 12.51 8.19
N LEU A 96 1.44 12.18 7.13
CA LEU A 96 1.86 12.41 5.74
C LEU A 96 1.65 13.84 5.26
N VAL A 97 0.85 14.64 5.97
CA VAL A 97 0.83 16.10 5.80
C VAL A 97 2.12 16.65 6.41
N SER A 98 3.26 16.37 5.75
CA SER A 98 4.53 16.96 6.14
C SER A 98 4.40 18.47 6.02
N ARG A 99 4.78 19.15 7.11
CA ARG A 99 5.05 20.59 7.18
C ARG A 99 5.89 21.00 5.97
N ARG A 100 5.25 21.49 4.90
CA ARG A 100 5.94 22.12 3.76
C ARG A 100 6.79 23.26 4.32
N GLY A 101 8.09 23.04 4.49
CA GLY A 101 9.07 24.07 4.82
C GLY A 101 9.01 24.56 6.26
N GLY A 102 9.90 24.03 7.10
CA GLY A 102 10.09 24.56 8.44
C GLY A 102 11.15 23.81 9.22
N SER A 103 12.39 23.84 8.74
CA SER A 103 13.57 23.66 9.58
C SER A 103 13.65 24.84 10.55
N ASP A 104 12.76 24.90 11.53
CA ASP A 104 12.90 25.79 12.67
C ASP A 104 12.53 25.00 13.92
N GLY A 105 13.52 24.84 14.80
CA GLY A 105 13.45 24.04 16.02
C GLY A 105 12.52 24.68 17.05
N GLY A 106 11.22 24.65 16.78
CA GLY A 106 10.16 25.12 17.67
C GLY A 106 9.81 24.07 18.73
N ASP A 107 10.48 24.19 19.87
CA ASP A 107 10.03 23.90 21.24
C ASP A 107 8.62 23.27 21.33
N LEU A 108 8.56 21.98 21.72
CA LEU A 108 7.34 21.25 22.09
C LEU A 108 6.77 21.86 23.36
N ARG A 109 6.18 23.06 23.26
CA ARG A 109 5.34 23.60 24.32
C ARG A 109 4.02 22.84 24.30
N ALA A 110 3.72 22.23 25.46
CA ALA A 110 2.45 21.64 25.79
C ALA A 110 1.31 22.61 25.43
N GLU A 111 0.52 22.24 24.42
CA GLU A 111 -0.70 22.95 24.06
C GLU A 111 -1.74 22.69 25.15
N ASP A 112 -2.32 23.79 25.61
CA ASP A 112 -3.31 23.95 26.64
C ASP A 112 -4.63 23.26 26.24
N GLU A 113 -4.98 22.18 26.98
CA GLU A 113 -6.22 21.41 26.84
C GLU A 113 -7.45 22.22 27.30
N SER A 114 -7.88 23.21 26.53
CA SER A 114 -9.14 23.90 26.82
C SER A 114 -9.75 24.54 25.57
N SER A 115 -10.43 23.73 24.75
CA SER A 115 -11.54 24.22 23.91
C SER A 115 -12.56 23.10 23.68
N PRO A 116 -13.86 23.33 24.00
CA PRO A 116 -14.88 22.31 23.91
C PRO A 116 -15.34 22.11 22.45
N ALA A 117 -15.33 20.86 22.03
CA ALA A 117 -15.76 20.37 20.73
C ALA A 117 -17.19 20.80 20.39
N GLN A 118 -17.35 21.38 19.19
CA GLN A 118 -18.65 21.47 18.53
C GLN A 118 -18.80 20.23 17.64
N ASN A 119 -19.74 19.36 18.03
CA ASN A 119 -20.20 18.21 17.26
C ASN A 119 -21.07 18.67 16.09
N SER A 120 -20.67 18.36 14.86
CA SER A 120 -21.57 18.04 13.75
C SER A 120 -20.79 17.31 12.66
N ASP A 121 -21.22 16.07 12.37
CA ASP A 121 -20.86 15.25 11.19
C ASP A 121 -19.48 14.57 11.19
N ALA A 122 -19.30 13.66 12.16
CA ALA A 122 -18.04 12.96 12.49
C ALA A 122 -17.55 11.88 11.49
N ASP A 123 -18.23 11.62 10.39
CA ASP A 123 -17.82 10.57 9.43
C ASP A 123 -17.18 11.12 8.13
N SER A 124 -17.11 12.44 7.95
CA SER A 124 -16.52 13.05 6.74
C SER A 124 -15.31 13.97 6.99
N GLU A 125 -14.95 14.26 8.24
CA GLU A 125 -13.92 15.26 8.56
C GLU A 125 -12.47 14.73 8.64
N ASP A 126 -12.23 13.41 8.64
CA ASP A 126 -10.85 12.90 8.75
C ASP A 126 -10.06 12.99 7.43
N ARG A 127 -10.73 13.28 6.32
CA ARG A 127 -10.05 13.58 5.06
C ARG A 127 -9.56 15.02 5.08
N SER A 128 -8.33 15.22 5.53
CA SER A 128 -7.63 16.49 5.30
C SER A 128 -7.58 16.78 3.79
N PRO A 129 -8.14 17.91 3.30
CA PRO A 129 -8.18 18.23 1.87
C PRO A 129 -6.78 18.43 1.26
N ASN A 130 -5.75 18.54 2.11
CA ASN A 130 -4.36 18.69 1.70
C ASN A 130 -3.54 17.41 1.85
N ALA A 131 -4.13 16.31 2.36
CA ALA A 131 -3.41 15.06 2.45
C ALA A 131 -3.10 14.52 1.05
N PRO A 132 -1.89 13.98 0.83
CA PRO A 132 -1.58 13.31 -0.42
C PRO A 132 -2.52 12.13 -0.64
N ARG A 133 -2.96 11.97 -1.89
CA ARG A 133 -3.81 10.88 -2.36
C ARG A 133 -2.99 9.79 -3.05
N PHE A 134 -3.30 8.53 -2.81
CA PHE A 134 -2.58 7.40 -3.38
C PHE A 134 -3.52 6.45 -4.11
N ASP A 135 -3.05 5.93 -5.24
CA ASP A 135 -3.74 4.90 -6.00
C ASP A 135 -3.58 3.53 -5.32
N ALA A 136 -2.47 3.33 -4.58
CA ALA A 136 -2.27 2.14 -3.75
C ALA A 136 -1.57 2.47 -2.42
N VAL A 137 -2.03 1.84 -1.34
CA VAL A 137 -1.38 1.84 -0.02
C VAL A 137 -0.95 0.42 0.33
N LEU A 138 0.33 0.21 0.56
CA LEU A 138 0.95 -1.10 0.78
C LEU A 138 1.46 -1.18 2.23
N PHE A 139 0.86 -2.05 3.04
CA PHE A 139 1.36 -2.39 4.37
C PHE A 139 2.23 -3.64 4.28
N ASN A 140 3.54 -3.49 4.49
CA ASN A 140 4.49 -4.60 4.42
C ASN A 140 4.70 -5.22 5.81
N HIS A 141 4.11 -6.40 6.06
CA HIS A 141 4.25 -7.14 7.32
C HIS A 141 4.03 -6.26 8.57
N PRO A 142 2.80 -5.73 8.75
CA PRO A 142 2.47 -4.93 9.93
C PRO A 142 2.69 -5.74 11.20
N HIS A 143 3.51 -5.22 12.11
CA HIS A 143 3.89 -5.93 13.32
C HIS A 143 3.79 -5.04 14.55
N LEU A 144 3.50 -5.67 15.70
CA LEU A 144 3.60 -5.02 16.99
C LEU A 144 5.07 -5.07 17.42
N GLY A 145 5.72 -3.92 17.55
CA GLY A 145 7.11 -3.80 18.03
C GLY A 145 7.37 -4.31 19.47
N SER A 146 6.48 -5.12 20.03
CA SER A 146 6.63 -5.74 21.33
C SER A 146 7.38 -7.07 21.22
N SER A 147 8.56 -7.15 21.83
CA SER A 147 9.29 -8.39 22.08
C SER A 147 8.64 -9.29 23.15
N LEU A 148 7.47 -8.90 23.67
CA LEU A 148 6.70 -9.65 24.66
C LEU A 148 5.94 -10.80 23.98
N LEU A 149 6.70 -11.79 23.51
CA LEU A 149 6.24 -13.08 23.00
C LEU A 149 5.66 -14.01 24.09
N ALA A 150 5.44 -13.51 25.31
CA ALA A 150 4.99 -14.30 26.46
C ALA A 150 3.45 -14.34 26.62
N GLU A 151 2.70 -13.77 25.67
CA GLU A 151 1.24 -13.78 25.69
C GLU A 151 0.66 -14.91 24.84
N SER A 152 -0.60 -15.26 25.08
CA SER A 152 -1.29 -16.28 24.28
C SER A 152 -1.39 -15.84 22.82
N GLU A 153 -1.39 -16.81 21.89
CA GLU A 153 -1.60 -16.54 20.46
C GLU A 153 -2.89 -15.74 20.21
N SER A 154 -3.95 -16.03 20.97
CA SER A 154 -5.23 -15.31 20.89
C SER A 154 -5.10 -13.84 21.28
N ASP A 155 -4.33 -13.51 22.32
CA ASP A 155 -4.10 -12.11 22.73
C ASP A 155 -3.26 -11.38 21.68
N HIS A 156 -2.25 -12.05 21.14
CA HIS A 156 -1.41 -11.53 20.06
C HIS A 156 -2.24 -11.22 18.80
N ALA A 157 -3.13 -12.14 18.41
CA ALA A 157 -4.05 -11.96 17.30
C ALA A 157 -5.05 -10.82 17.56
N ALA A 158 -5.56 -10.69 18.79
CA ALA A 158 -6.47 -9.62 19.16
C ALA A 158 -5.83 -8.23 19.03
N ARG A 159 -4.54 -8.11 19.38
CA ARG A 159 -3.79 -6.85 19.20
C ARG A 159 -3.53 -6.52 17.73
N HIS A 160 -3.21 -7.52 16.90
CA HIS A 160 -3.06 -7.31 15.46
C HIS A 160 -4.38 -6.92 14.80
N ARG A 161 -5.52 -7.50 15.21
CA ARG A 161 -6.86 -7.04 14.80
C ARG A 161 -7.08 -5.55 15.07
N ALA A 162 -6.74 -5.10 16.27
CA ALA A 162 -6.86 -3.69 16.64
C ALA A 162 -5.93 -2.81 15.78
N LEU A 163 -4.67 -3.23 15.61
CA LEU A 163 -3.68 -2.54 14.77
C LEU A 163 -4.17 -2.38 13.32
N LEU A 164 -4.62 -3.46 12.70
CA LEU A 164 -5.13 -3.46 11.33
C LEU A 164 -6.37 -2.60 11.17
N SER A 165 -7.28 -2.61 12.14
CA SER A 165 -8.46 -1.73 12.11
C SER A 165 -8.05 -0.26 12.05
N HIS A 166 -7.03 0.14 12.82
CA HIS A 166 -6.47 1.50 12.75
C HIS A 166 -5.75 1.77 11.42
N TYR A 167 -4.99 0.81 10.90
CA TYR A 167 -4.28 0.96 9.63
C TYR A 167 -5.25 1.16 8.47
N PHE A 168 -6.31 0.36 8.39
CA PHE A 168 -7.34 0.48 7.36
C PHE A 168 -8.10 1.79 7.44
N HIS A 169 -8.50 2.20 8.64
CA HIS A 169 -9.17 3.48 8.85
C HIS A 169 -8.28 4.66 8.40
N SER A 170 -7.02 4.64 8.83
CA SER A 170 -6.00 5.63 8.47
C SER A 170 -5.72 5.68 6.96
N ALA A 171 -5.70 4.53 6.29
CA ALA A 171 -5.49 4.44 4.83
C ALA A 171 -6.62 5.10 4.03
N LEU A 172 -7.89 4.95 4.45
CA LEU A 172 -9.03 5.61 3.79
C LEU A 172 -8.90 7.15 3.74
N GLY A 173 -8.19 7.72 4.71
CA GLY A 173 -7.87 9.14 4.78
C GLY A 173 -6.94 9.62 3.67
N VAL A 174 -6.17 8.73 3.05
CA VAL A 174 -5.14 9.04 2.04
C VAL A 174 -5.31 8.29 0.71
N LEU A 175 -6.30 7.42 0.57
CA LEU A 175 -6.65 6.81 -0.71
C LEU A 175 -7.26 7.85 -1.67
N ASN A 176 -6.94 7.69 -2.95
CA ASN A 176 -7.64 8.33 -4.05
C ASN A 176 -9.09 7.83 -4.11
N ASP A 177 -10.04 8.70 -4.41
CA ASP A 177 -11.46 8.34 -4.55
C ASP A 177 -11.92 8.27 -6.02
N GLY A 178 -10.98 8.44 -6.96
CA GLY A 178 -11.25 8.41 -8.40
C GLY A 178 -11.68 9.76 -8.98
N ASN A 179 -11.83 10.81 -8.17
CA ASN A 179 -12.18 12.15 -8.66
C ASN A 179 -10.97 13.02 -9.04
N ASP A 180 -9.75 12.58 -8.71
CA ASP A 180 -8.51 13.34 -8.95
C ASP A 180 -8.03 13.32 -10.42
N ASP A 181 -8.82 12.78 -11.36
CA ASP A 181 -8.48 12.72 -12.79
C ASP A 181 -8.89 13.95 -13.61
N GLU A 182 -9.61 14.92 -13.01
CA GLU A 182 -9.96 16.18 -13.67
C GLU A 182 -8.84 17.22 -13.54
N ASP A 183 -7.66 16.92 -14.12
CA ASP A 183 -6.76 17.98 -14.60
C ASP A 183 -7.51 18.72 -15.71
N GLY A 184 -8.26 19.75 -15.32
CA GLY A 184 -8.07 21.14 -15.77
C GLY A 184 -7.96 21.46 -17.26
N SER A 185 -8.05 20.48 -18.17
CA SER A 185 -8.08 20.73 -19.59
C SER A 185 -9.44 21.34 -19.88
N GLU A 186 -9.47 22.66 -19.93
CA GLU A 186 -10.54 23.49 -20.45
C GLU A 186 -10.91 23.01 -21.85
N ASN A 187 -11.74 21.97 -21.95
CA ASN A 187 -12.20 21.45 -23.22
C ASN A 187 -13.58 22.02 -23.50
N ASP A 188 -13.59 22.98 -24.43
CA ASP A 188 -14.75 23.57 -25.06
C ASP A 188 -15.77 22.50 -25.44
N GLY A 189 -17.03 22.79 -25.10
CA GLY A 189 -18.08 21.79 -24.95
C GLY A 189 -18.36 20.93 -26.18
N ASP A 190 -18.44 19.63 -25.94
CA ASP A 190 -19.33 18.75 -26.68
C ASP A 190 -20.01 17.80 -25.69
N ALA A 191 -21.24 18.17 -25.34
CA ALA A 191 -22.00 17.58 -24.26
C ALA A 191 -22.92 16.49 -24.81
N THR A 192 -22.42 15.28 -25.02
CA THR A 192 -23.27 14.08 -25.12
C THR A 192 -22.48 12.81 -24.85
N ASP A 193 -22.34 12.40 -23.59
CA ASP A 193 -22.60 11.00 -23.22
C ASP A 193 -22.76 10.88 -21.69
N GLN A 194 -24.01 10.75 -21.23
CA GLN A 194 -24.34 10.38 -19.86
C GLN A 194 -24.68 8.90 -19.83
N GLY A 195 -23.65 8.06 -19.96
CA GLY A 195 -23.74 6.62 -19.75
C GLY A 195 -22.76 6.23 -18.66
N GLY A 196 -23.27 5.85 -17.48
CA GLY A 196 -22.47 5.53 -16.30
C GLY A 196 -21.46 4.42 -16.56
N GLY A 197 -20.19 4.80 -16.72
CA GLY A 197 -19.05 3.92 -16.62
C GLY A 197 -18.64 3.86 -15.16
N GLY A 198 -18.95 2.74 -14.50
CA GLY A 198 -18.44 2.40 -13.17
C GLY A 198 -16.94 2.18 -13.22
N GLY A 199 -16.18 3.26 -13.34
CA GLY A 199 -14.74 3.24 -13.15
C GLY A 199 -14.48 2.96 -11.68
N ASN A 200 -13.97 1.77 -11.40
CA ASN A 200 -13.34 1.34 -10.14
C ASN A 200 -12.10 2.20 -9.80
N GLY A 201 -12.15 3.52 -10.00
CA GLY A 201 -11.01 4.44 -9.89
C GLY A 201 -10.61 4.78 -8.45
N GLY A 202 -11.23 4.13 -7.46
CA GLY A 202 -10.81 4.24 -6.07
C GLY A 202 -9.44 3.59 -5.86
N GLY A 203 -8.65 4.16 -4.97
CA GLY A 203 -7.37 3.57 -4.57
C GLY A 203 -7.57 2.24 -3.83
N VAL A 204 -6.53 1.42 -3.82
CA VAL A 204 -6.53 0.09 -3.20
C VAL A 204 -5.60 0.00 -1.99
N VAL A 205 -5.91 -0.89 -1.05
CA VAL A 205 -5.05 -1.23 0.08
C VAL A 205 -4.57 -2.67 -0.08
N HIS A 206 -3.27 -2.88 0.01
CA HIS A 206 -2.68 -4.22 0.09
C HIS A 206 -1.99 -4.40 1.44
N VAL A 207 -2.15 -5.59 2.01
CA VAL A 207 -1.47 -5.99 3.25
C VAL A 207 -0.75 -7.30 3.01
N CYS A 208 0.56 -7.29 3.21
CA CYS A 208 1.39 -8.49 3.10
C CYS A 208 1.43 -9.20 4.46
N LEU A 209 1.02 -10.47 4.49
CA LEU A 209 0.94 -11.32 5.68
C LEU A 209 1.50 -12.71 5.34
N CYS A 210 1.82 -13.52 6.34
CA CYS A 210 2.35 -14.88 6.15
C CYS A 210 1.56 -15.96 6.89
N GLY A 211 1.60 -17.18 6.35
CA GLY A 211 0.96 -18.36 6.94
C GLY A 211 -0.51 -18.15 7.24
N SER A 212 -0.92 -18.47 8.47
CA SER A 212 -2.32 -18.36 8.93
C SER A 212 -2.71 -16.95 9.39
N GLN A 213 -1.81 -15.96 9.36
CA GLN A 213 -2.07 -14.60 9.85
C GLN A 213 -3.34 -13.95 9.27
N PRO A 214 -3.65 -14.03 7.96
CA PRO A 214 -4.88 -13.45 7.42
C PRO A 214 -6.16 -13.95 8.12
N LYS A 215 -6.20 -15.25 8.42
CA LYS A 215 -7.30 -15.92 9.11
C LYS A 215 -7.29 -15.62 10.60
N THR A 216 -6.15 -15.83 11.27
CA THR A 216 -6.01 -15.66 12.72
C THR A 216 -6.24 -14.22 13.15
N TRP A 217 -5.79 -13.26 12.34
CA TRP A 217 -5.97 -11.82 12.58
C TRP A 217 -7.26 -11.27 11.99
N ASP A 218 -8.15 -12.11 11.45
CA ASP A 218 -9.47 -11.70 10.97
C ASP A 218 -9.44 -10.44 10.08
N VAL A 219 -8.53 -10.46 9.10
CA VAL A 219 -8.13 -9.27 8.35
C VAL A 219 -9.29 -8.71 7.53
N LEU A 220 -10.05 -9.59 6.88
CA LEU A 220 -11.18 -9.20 6.05
C LEU A 220 -12.26 -8.50 6.88
N SER A 221 -12.61 -9.03 8.06
CA SER A 221 -13.56 -8.37 8.95
C SER A 221 -13.04 -7.04 9.50
N CYS A 222 -11.72 -6.87 9.66
CA CYS A 222 -11.12 -5.58 10.00
C CYS A 222 -11.29 -4.58 8.84
N ALA A 223 -11.06 -5.00 7.59
CA ALA A 223 -11.23 -4.17 6.41
C ALA A 223 -12.70 -3.76 6.21
N GLU A 224 -13.64 -4.70 6.30
CA GLU A 224 -15.07 -4.44 6.19
C GLU A 224 -15.56 -3.45 7.24
N ARG A 225 -15.12 -3.60 8.49
CA ARG A 225 -15.47 -2.66 9.59
C ARG A 225 -14.89 -1.26 9.38
N ALA A 226 -13.77 -1.15 8.68
CA ALA A 226 -13.21 0.14 8.30
C ALA A 226 -13.97 0.78 7.12
N GLY A 227 -14.82 0.03 6.40
CA GLY A 227 -15.52 0.50 5.22
C GLY A 227 -14.80 0.21 3.89
N LEU A 228 -13.80 -0.68 3.91
CA LEU A 228 -13.18 -1.22 2.70
C LEU A 228 -13.97 -2.43 2.19
N GLU A 229 -14.02 -2.60 0.87
CA GLU A 229 -14.55 -3.80 0.23
C GLU A 229 -13.40 -4.78 -0.04
N PRO A 230 -13.41 -5.98 0.56
CA PRO A 230 -12.41 -7.01 0.25
C PRO A 230 -12.50 -7.43 -1.22
N VAL A 231 -11.39 -7.30 -1.95
CA VAL A 231 -11.34 -7.64 -3.38
C VAL A 231 -10.92 -9.09 -3.57
N GLU A 232 -9.73 -9.44 -3.09
CA GLU A 232 -9.11 -10.74 -3.34
C GLU A 232 -8.06 -11.06 -2.27
N GLU A 233 -7.91 -12.34 -1.95
CA GLU A 233 -6.76 -12.88 -1.22
C GLU A 233 -5.87 -13.61 -2.22
N VAL A 234 -4.65 -13.09 -2.40
CA VAL A 234 -3.68 -13.61 -3.39
C VAL A 234 -2.49 -14.19 -2.65
N GLY A 235 -2.11 -15.43 -2.99
CA GLY A 235 -0.89 -16.05 -2.47
C GLY A 235 0.37 -15.34 -2.96
N THR A 236 1.47 -15.51 -2.24
CA THR A 236 2.78 -14.89 -2.56
C THR A 236 3.41 -15.39 -3.87
N GLY A 237 2.88 -16.47 -4.46
CA GLY A 237 3.32 -16.99 -5.76
C GLY A 237 2.86 -16.17 -6.96
N GLY A 238 1.86 -15.30 -6.80
CA GLY A 238 1.38 -14.41 -7.85
C GLY A 238 2.31 -13.21 -8.04
N PRO A 239 2.56 -12.77 -9.29
CA PRO A 239 3.44 -11.63 -9.53
C PRO A 239 2.75 -10.31 -9.15
N VAL A 240 3.49 -9.41 -8.51
CA VAL A 240 3.00 -8.10 -8.00
C VAL A 240 2.22 -7.29 -9.05
N HIS A 241 2.57 -7.43 -10.33
CA HIS A 241 1.99 -6.63 -11.39
C HIS A 241 0.51 -6.96 -11.65
N GLU A 242 0.04 -8.18 -11.35
CA GLU A 242 -1.33 -8.60 -11.61
C GLU A 242 -2.32 -7.87 -10.70
N TRP A 243 -1.94 -7.64 -9.45
CA TRP A 243 -2.79 -6.97 -8.47
C TRP A 243 -2.50 -5.48 -8.32
N LEU A 244 -1.27 -5.02 -8.60
CA LEU A 244 -0.94 -3.59 -8.52
C LEU A 244 -1.42 -2.82 -9.75
N PHE A 245 -1.45 -3.48 -10.91
CA PHE A 245 -1.94 -2.91 -12.17
C PHE A 245 -3.09 -3.76 -12.70
N PRO A 246 -4.26 -3.74 -12.02
CA PRO A 246 -5.40 -4.51 -12.49
C PRO A 246 -5.71 -4.13 -13.94
N PRO A 247 -6.03 -5.10 -14.81
CA PRO A 247 -6.40 -4.81 -16.18
C PRO A 247 -7.64 -3.91 -16.12
N ASN A 248 -7.49 -2.61 -16.45
CA ASN A 248 -8.64 -1.73 -16.52
C ASN A 248 -9.67 -2.40 -17.42
N GLY A 249 -10.92 -2.45 -16.98
CA GLY A 249 -12.01 -3.08 -17.72
C GLY A 249 -12.28 -2.50 -19.13
N ASP A 250 -11.50 -1.50 -19.55
CA ASP A 250 -11.55 -0.85 -20.86
C ASP A 250 -10.50 -1.36 -21.85
N ASP A 251 -9.55 -2.19 -21.42
CA ASP A 251 -8.78 -2.98 -22.38
C ASP A 251 -9.72 -4.09 -22.88
N ASP A 252 -10.61 -3.71 -23.80
CA ASP A 252 -11.26 -4.59 -24.77
C ASP A 252 -10.14 -5.31 -25.54
N HIS A 253 -9.50 -6.28 -24.89
CA HIS A 253 -8.94 -7.44 -25.54
C HIS A 253 -10.12 -8.17 -26.14
N HIS A 254 -10.56 -7.66 -27.28
CA HIS A 254 -11.22 -8.45 -28.29
C HIS A 254 -10.34 -9.71 -28.40
N PRO A 255 -10.82 -10.88 -27.96
CA PRO A 255 -10.04 -12.10 -28.09
C PRO A 255 -9.73 -12.20 -29.58
N GLU A 256 -8.45 -12.11 -29.94
CA GLU A 256 -8.06 -12.45 -31.29
C GLU A 256 -8.56 -13.87 -31.49
N ASP A 257 -9.34 -14.08 -32.56
CA ASP A 257 -9.93 -15.34 -32.94
C ASP A 257 -8.84 -16.43 -32.99
N GLY A 258 -8.61 -17.07 -31.85
CA GLY A 258 -7.47 -17.91 -31.54
C GLY A 258 -7.97 -19.20 -30.93
N ASP A 259 -7.98 -20.21 -31.79
CA ASP A 259 -8.33 -21.61 -31.61
C ASP A 259 -8.29 -22.16 -30.18
N GLY A 260 -9.40 -22.78 -29.77
CA GLY A 260 -9.68 -23.17 -28.40
C GLY A 260 -8.94 -24.42 -27.93
N SER A 261 -8.18 -24.26 -26.85
CA SER A 261 -7.81 -25.26 -25.82
C SER A 261 -6.77 -24.55 -24.95
N GLU A 262 -6.94 -24.28 -23.66
CA GLU A 262 -7.24 -25.17 -22.55
C GLU A 262 -7.86 -24.35 -21.41
N ALA A 263 -8.83 -24.94 -20.70
CA ALA A 263 -9.35 -24.38 -19.46
C ALA A 263 -8.30 -24.50 -18.36
N ALA A 264 -7.85 -23.36 -17.80
CA ALA A 264 -7.06 -23.35 -16.58
C ALA A 264 -7.98 -23.61 -15.38
N GLU A 265 -7.85 -24.81 -14.84
CA GLU A 265 -8.42 -25.30 -13.60
C GLU A 265 -7.81 -24.50 -12.42
N LYS A 266 -8.62 -23.64 -11.77
CA LYS A 266 -8.26 -22.96 -10.52
C LYS A 266 -8.44 -23.93 -9.34
N VAL A 267 -7.36 -24.55 -8.87
CA VAL A 267 -7.22 -25.08 -7.50
C VAL A 267 -5.74 -25.07 -7.12
N ALA A 268 -5.38 -24.34 -6.06
CA ALA A 268 -4.24 -24.66 -5.21
C ALA A 268 -4.45 -23.97 -3.85
N ILE A 269 -5.00 -24.73 -2.91
CA ILE A 269 -4.80 -24.56 -1.47
C ILE A 269 -3.61 -25.47 -1.17
N ASP A 270 -2.43 -24.92 -0.95
CA ASP A 270 -1.33 -25.64 -0.30
C ASP A 270 -1.44 -25.35 1.20
N ASP A 271 -2.21 -26.18 1.89
CA ASP A 271 -2.08 -26.39 3.33
C ASP A 271 -0.91 -27.38 3.52
N ASP A 272 0.33 -26.87 3.51
CA ASP A 272 1.49 -27.62 4.02
C ASP A 272 1.42 -27.61 5.56
N ASP A 273 0.52 -28.44 6.09
CA ASP A 273 0.57 -28.96 7.46
C ASP A 273 1.72 -29.98 7.54
N ASP A 274 2.96 -29.50 7.68
CA ASP A 274 4.10 -30.33 8.10
C ASP A 274 4.00 -30.61 9.61
N ASP A 275 3.18 -31.60 9.92
CA ASP A 275 2.95 -32.24 11.20
C ASP A 275 4.19 -33.10 11.57
N GLU A 276 5.35 -32.48 11.86
CA GLU A 276 6.49 -33.19 12.46
C GLU A 276 6.25 -33.39 13.97
N LYS A 277 5.53 -34.46 14.29
CA LYS A 277 5.72 -35.19 15.54
C LYS A 277 6.82 -36.21 15.30
N ASP A 278 7.88 -36.16 16.10
CA ASP A 278 8.52 -37.38 16.56
C ASP A 278 9.05 -37.19 17.99
N ASP A 279 8.64 -38.14 18.81
CA ASP A 279 8.88 -38.29 20.23
C ASP A 279 10.35 -38.62 20.52
N ASP A 280 10.97 -37.92 21.47
CA ASP A 280 12.15 -38.43 22.17
C ASP A 280 11.85 -38.44 23.69
N GLU A 281 11.32 -39.57 24.15
CA GLU A 281 11.38 -40.00 25.55
C GLU A 281 12.85 -40.20 25.92
N VAL A 282 13.40 -39.34 26.78
CA VAL A 282 14.69 -39.58 27.42
C VAL A 282 14.43 -40.24 28.76
N GLU A 283 14.71 -41.54 28.85
CA GLU A 283 14.74 -42.27 30.12
C GLU A 283 15.84 -41.71 31.04
N GLU A 284 15.48 -41.48 32.29
CA GLU A 284 16.38 -41.13 33.39
C GLU A 284 17.19 -42.35 33.86
N ASP A 285 18.48 -42.15 34.11
CA ASP A 285 19.35 -43.03 34.94
C ASP A 285 20.17 -42.18 35.92
#